data_AF-A0A956E9T6-F1
#
_entry.id   AF-A0A956E9T6-F1
#
_cell.length_a   1.000
_cell.length_b   1.000
_cell.length_c   1.000
_cell.angle_alpha   90.00
_cell.angle_beta   90.00
_cell.angle_gamma   90.00
#
_symmetry.space_group_name_H-M   'P 1'
#
loop_
_entity.id
_entity.type
_entity.pdbx_description
1 polymer ?
#
loop_
_entity_poly.entity_id
_entity_poly.type
_entity_poly.pdbx_seq_one_letter_code
_entity_poly.pdbx_strand_id
1 'polypeptide(L)'
;LSLRVPAGADDIELARPRPVVNAATLALCGSGVLSALLVAQMLLNFRIRGIPATILYSLLLLGVANFIVGLQLRRLVRWAATAAPAASTLTALVSVAWGLTSLMGLVFSLLAPLSSLACSVACLLSFLARKDALIGASARERLRSGGFDLGT
;
A
#
# COMPACT_ATOMS: atom_id res chain seq x y z
N LEU A 1 33.24 -4.47 -20.44
CA LEU A 1 33.59 -3.48 -19.40
C LEU A 1 32.33 -2.71 -19.02
N SER A 2 31.72 -2.99 -17.85
CA SER A 2 30.64 -2.13 -17.35
C SER A 2 31.27 -0.87 -16.78
N LEU A 3 31.08 0.27 -17.42
CA LEU A 3 31.38 1.58 -16.84
C LEU A 3 30.50 1.75 -15.60
N ARG A 4 31.05 1.48 -14.42
CA ARG A 4 30.46 1.91 -13.14
C ARG A 4 30.57 3.43 -13.12
N VAL A 5 29.48 4.11 -13.45
CA VAL A 5 29.34 5.54 -13.19
C VAL A 5 29.51 5.71 -11.66
N PRO A 6 30.46 6.54 -11.19
CA PRO A 6 30.61 6.79 -9.76
C PRO A 6 29.31 7.41 -9.25
N ALA A 7 28.83 6.94 -8.10
CA ALA A 7 27.64 7.48 -7.46
C ALA A 7 27.87 8.98 -7.21
N GLY A 8 27.13 9.82 -7.92
CA GLY A 8 27.24 11.28 -7.85
C GLY A 8 26.30 11.86 -6.79
N ALA A 9 26.42 13.17 -6.54
CA ALA A 9 25.49 13.92 -5.68
C ALA A 9 24.01 13.72 -6.08
N ASP A 10 23.77 13.52 -7.38
CA ASP A 10 22.43 13.24 -7.94
C ASP A 10 21.82 11.92 -7.42
N ASP A 11 22.63 10.88 -7.18
CA ASP A 11 22.12 9.61 -6.63
C ASP A 11 21.70 9.77 -5.16
N ILE A 12 22.33 10.67 -4.40
CA ILE A 12 21.96 10.98 -3.00
C ILE A 12 20.60 11.66 -2.95
N GLU A 13 20.33 12.58 -3.87
CA GLU A 13 19.03 13.24 -3.97
C GLU A 13 17.94 12.26 -4.43
N LEU A 14 18.25 11.40 -5.40
CA LEU A 14 17.35 10.35 -5.89
C LEU A 14 17.06 9.26 -4.85
N ALA A 15 17.99 8.99 -3.93
CA ALA A 15 17.82 8.02 -2.85
C ALA A 15 16.88 8.48 -1.73
N ARG A 16 16.43 9.75 -1.76
CA ARG A 16 15.41 10.28 -0.85
C ARG A 16 14.01 9.96 -1.38
N PRO A 17 13.08 9.51 -0.51
CA PRO A 17 11.71 9.24 -0.93
C PRO A 17 11.01 10.54 -1.35
N ARG A 18 10.59 10.59 -2.62
CA ARG A 18 9.84 11.70 -3.21
C ARG A 18 8.49 11.88 -2.52
N PRO A 19 7.91 13.10 -2.54
CA PRO A 19 6.63 13.39 -1.89
C PRO A 19 5.50 12.46 -2.35
N VAL A 20 5.48 12.06 -3.63
CA VAL A 20 4.51 11.11 -4.18
C VAL A 20 4.63 9.72 -3.53
N VAL A 21 5.85 9.25 -3.24
CA VAL A 21 6.10 7.98 -2.55
C VAL A 21 5.64 8.04 -1.10
N ASN A 22 5.84 9.18 -0.43
CA ASN A 22 5.36 9.40 0.93
C ASN A 22 3.82 9.46 0.98
N ALA A 23 3.18 10.13 0.03
CA ALA A 23 1.73 10.16 -0.10
C ALA A 23 1.16 8.76 -0.36
N ALA A 24 1.76 7.99 -1.28
CA ALA A 24 1.38 6.60 -1.54
C ALA A 24 1.56 5.71 -0.30
N THR A 25 2.66 5.88 0.43
CA THR A 25 2.91 5.18 1.71
C THR A 25 1.80 5.47 2.71
N LEU A 26 1.49 6.75 2.93
CA LEU A 26 0.45 7.16 3.88
C LEU A 26 -0.92 6.61 3.48
N ALA A 27 -1.24 6.65 2.19
CA ALA A 27 -2.49 6.10 1.68
C ALA A 27 -2.57 4.57 1.84
N LEU A 28 -1.50 3.84 1.53
CA LEU A 28 -1.44 2.38 1.72
C LEU A 28 -1.58 2.01 3.20
N CYS A 29 -0.82 2.64 4.08
CA CYS A 29 -0.92 2.42 5.52
C CYS A 29 -2.31 2.80 6.05
N GLY A 30 -2.84 3.96 5.65
CA GLY A 30 -4.16 4.43 6.05
C GLY A 30 -5.27 3.49 5.58
N SER A 31 -5.19 2.98 4.36
CA SER A 31 -6.15 2.00 3.83
C SER A 31 -6.12 0.68 4.61
N GLY A 32 -4.93 0.22 5.02
CA GLY A 32 -4.78 -0.98 5.83
C GLY A 32 -5.38 -0.82 7.22
N VAL A 33 -5.14 0.33 7.87
CA VAL A 33 -5.73 0.64 9.19
C VAL A 33 -7.25 0.77 9.10
N LEU A 34 -7.77 1.48 8.09
CA LEU A 34 -9.22 1.60 7.88
C LEU A 34 -9.89 0.25 7.62
N SER A 35 -9.24 -0.63 6.84
CA SER A 35 -9.72 -1.99 6.59
C SER A 35 -9.79 -2.80 7.88
N ALA A 36 -8.78 -2.70 8.75
CA ALA A 36 -8.78 -3.37 10.04
C ALA A 36 -9.88 -2.85 10.98
N LEU A 37 -10.07 -1.53 11.02
CA LEU A 37 -11.15 -0.89 11.81
C LEU A 37 -12.53 -1.29 11.31
N LEU A 38 -12.73 -1.36 9.99
CA LEU A 38 -13.98 -1.84 9.40
C LEU A 38 -14.26 -3.29 9.82
N VAL A 39 -13.27 -4.17 9.74
CA VAL A 39 -13.42 -5.57 10.14
C VAL A 39 -13.71 -5.69 11.64
N ALA A 40 -13.00 -4.93 12.48
CA ALA A 40 -13.27 -4.88 13.92
C ALA A 40 -14.69 -4.40 14.22
N GLN A 41 -15.15 -3.30 13.57
CA GLN A 41 -16.51 -2.81 13.72
C GLN A 41 -17.54 -3.89 13.33
N MET A 42 -17.29 -4.60 12.23
CA MET A 42 -18.21 -5.60 11.71
C MET A 42 -18.31 -6.84 12.62
N LEU A 43 -17.17 -7.32 13.14
CA LEU A 43 -17.14 -8.45 14.07
C LEU A 43 -17.76 -8.12 15.43
N LEU A 44 -17.68 -6.86 15.88
CA LEU A 44 -18.27 -6.41 17.15
C LEU A 44 -19.77 -6.17 17.05
N ASN A 45 -20.26 -5.58 15.95
CA ASN A 45 -21.66 -5.18 15.82
C ASN A 45 -22.55 -6.27 15.22
N PHE A 46 -21.99 -7.22 14.48
CA PHE A 46 -22.76 -8.21 13.74
C PHE A 46 -22.20 -9.62 13.90
N ARG A 47 -23.10 -10.59 14.08
CA ARG A 47 -22.74 -12.01 13.94
C ARG A 47 -22.70 -12.40 12.46
N ILE A 48 -21.61 -12.05 11.81
CA ILE A 48 -21.41 -12.31 10.38
C ILE A 48 -20.95 -13.75 10.18
N ARG A 49 -21.66 -14.51 9.34
CA ARG A 49 -21.35 -15.90 8.97
C ARG A 49 -21.50 -16.10 7.47
N GLY A 50 -20.87 -17.14 6.92
CA GLY A 50 -20.94 -17.47 5.50
C GLY A 50 -20.11 -16.54 4.61
N ILE A 51 -20.57 -16.33 3.37
CA ILE A 51 -19.84 -15.58 2.32
C ILE A 51 -19.42 -14.16 2.76
N PRO A 52 -20.24 -13.37 3.48
CA PRO A 52 -19.84 -12.05 3.94
C PRO A 52 -18.66 -12.08 4.92
N ALA A 53 -18.56 -13.11 5.77
CA ALA A 53 -17.45 -13.25 6.71
C ALA A 53 -16.13 -13.49 5.98
N THR A 54 -16.14 -14.33 4.94
CA THR A 54 -14.95 -14.58 4.11
C THR A 54 -14.45 -13.32 3.40
N ILE A 55 -15.34 -12.43 2.95
CA ILE A 55 -14.95 -11.15 2.33
C ILE A 55 -14.25 -10.26 3.36
N LEU A 56 -14.77 -10.16 4.59
CA LEU A 56 -14.16 -9.37 5.67
C LEU A 56 -12.79 -9.90 6.09
N TYR A 57 -12.62 -11.22 6.25
CA TYR A 57 -11.31 -11.79 6.58
C TYR A 57 -10.30 -11.58 5.45
N SER A 58 -10.74 -11.68 4.19
CA SER A 58 -9.91 -11.37 3.03
C SER A 58 -9.49 -9.89 3.06
N LEU A 59 -10.42 -8.98 3.35
CA LEU A 59 -10.14 -7.56 3.48
C LEU A 59 -9.15 -7.26 4.62
N LEU A 60 -9.23 -7.98 5.75
CA LEU A 60 -8.27 -7.86 6.85
C LEU A 60 -6.87 -8.27 6.41
N LEU A 61 -6.73 -9.44 5.80
CA LEU A 61 -5.43 -9.95 5.32
C LEU A 61 -4.81 -9.01 4.28
N LEU A 62 -5.64 -8.52 3.36
CA LEU A 62 -5.20 -7.56 2.34
C LEU A 62 -4.85 -6.20 2.94
N GLY A 63 -5.60 -5.73 3.94
CA GLY A 63 -5.28 -4.52 4.68
C GLY A 63 -3.92 -4.60 5.37
N VAL A 64 -3.60 -5.75 6.01
CA VAL A 64 -2.28 -6.00 6.60
C VAL A 64 -1.19 -6.01 5.52
N ALA A 65 -1.43 -6.69 4.39
CA ALA A 65 -0.48 -6.69 3.28
C ALA A 65 -0.23 -5.27 2.74
N ASN A 66 -1.29 -4.46 2.56
CA ASN A 66 -1.18 -3.07 2.11
C ASN A 66 -0.38 -2.22 3.09
N PHE A 67 -0.58 -2.41 4.40
CA PHE A 67 0.18 -1.72 5.44
C PHE A 67 1.67 -2.07 5.39
N ILE A 68 2.00 -3.37 5.31
CA ILE A 68 3.39 -3.83 5.20
C ILE A 68 4.03 -3.28 3.93
N VAL A 69 3.35 -3.38 2.79
CA VAL A 69 3.85 -2.87 1.51
C VAL A 69 4.05 -1.35 1.57
N GLY A 70 3.17 -0.60 2.22
CA GLY A 70 3.34 0.83 2.47
C GLY A 70 4.62 1.14 3.25
N LEU A 71 4.86 0.44 4.37
CA LEU A 71 6.10 0.60 5.15
C LEU A 71 7.36 0.29 4.33
N GLN A 72 7.31 -0.75 3.50
CA GLN A 72 8.44 -1.14 2.66
C GLN A 72 8.63 -0.19 1.46
N LEU A 73 7.55 0.41 0.96
CA LEU A 73 7.60 1.44 -0.08
C LEU A 73 8.31 2.70 0.42
N ARG A 74 8.08 3.11 1.68
CA ARG A 74 8.80 4.21 2.33
C ARG A 74 10.30 3.97 2.40
N ARG A 75 10.70 2.70 2.58
CA ARG A 75 12.10 2.26 2.59
C ARG A 75 12.68 2.12 1.17
N LEU A 76 11.92 2.49 0.13
CA LEU A 76 12.30 2.38 -1.27
C LEU A 76 12.76 0.97 -1.64
N VAL A 77 12.06 -0.04 -1.12
CA VAL A 77 12.37 -1.44 -1.42
C VAL A 77 11.80 -1.81 -2.79
N ARG A 78 12.65 -2.35 -3.66
CA ARG A 78 12.34 -2.60 -5.08
C ARG A 78 11.13 -3.52 -5.28
N TRP A 79 11.02 -4.59 -4.48
CA TRP A 79 9.88 -5.51 -4.57
C TRP A 79 8.57 -4.86 -4.09
N ALA A 80 8.63 -3.93 -3.13
CA ALA A 80 7.46 -3.22 -2.63
C ALA A 80 6.89 -2.26 -3.68
N ALA A 81 7.76 -1.60 -4.45
CA ALA A 81 7.34 -0.75 -5.57
C ALA A 81 6.58 -1.52 -6.66
N THR A 82 6.92 -2.79 -6.87
CA THR A 82 6.20 -3.66 -7.83
C THR A 82 4.96 -4.31 -7.23
N ALA A 83 4.97 -4.61 -5.93
CA ALA A 83 3.85 -5.26 -5.25
C ALA A 83 2.73 -4.28 -4.87
N ALA A 84 3.05 -3.00 -4.63
CA ALA A 84 2.07 -1.99 -4.21
C ALA A 84 0.86 -1.82 -5.14
N PRO A 85 1.01 -1.76 -6.48
CA PRO A 85 -0.14 -1.67 -7.38
C PRO A 85 -1.01 -2.92 -7.34
N ALA A 86 -0.41 -4.11 -7.31
CA ALA A 86 -1.15 -5.37 -7.27
C ALA A 86 -1.91 -5.52 -5.95
N ALA A 87 -1.24 -5.28 -4.81
CA ALA A 87 -1.85 -5.36 -3.48
C ALA A 87 -2.99 -4.35 -3.32
N SER A 88 -2.78 -3.11 -3.72
CA SER A 88 -3.79 -2.05 -3.58
C SER A 88 -4.99 -2.26 -4.51
N THR A 89 -4.77 -2.79 -5.72
CA THR A 89 -5.85 -3.13 -6.65
C THR A 89 -6.70 -4.28 -6.10
N LEU A 90 -6.08 -5.33 -5.58
CA LEU A 90 -6.81 -6.46 -4.98
C LEU A 90 -7.62 -5.99 -3.75
N THR A 91 -7.02 -5.15 -2.92
CA THR A 91 -7.70 -4.56 -1.75
C THR A 91 -8.88 -3.69 -2.16
N ALA A 92 -8.73 -2.86 -3.20
CA ALA A 92 -9.80 -2.03 -3.72
C ALA A 92 -10.97 -2.87 -4.27
N LEU A 93 -10.69 -3.94 -5.03
CA LEU A 93 -11.72 -4.85 -5.53
C LEU A 93 -12.51 -5.52 -4.41
N VAL A 94 -11.82 -6.03 -3.39
CA VAL A 94 -12.47 -6.67 -2.23
C VAL A 94 -13.26 -5.64 -1.41
N SER A 95 -12.75 -4.41 -1.26
CA SER A 95 -13.47 -3.33 -0.56
C SER A 95 -14.74 -2.91 -1.32
N VAL A 96 -14.69 -2.82 -2.65
CA VAL A 96 -15.87 -2.55 -3.48
C VAL A 96 -16.88 -3.69 -3.38
N ALA A 97 -16.44 -4.94 -3.45
CA ALA A 97 -17.31 -6.11 -3.27
C ALA A 97 -18.00 -6.10 -1.90
N TRP A 98 -17.27 -5.74 -0.84
CA TRP A 98 -17.85 -5.56 0.49
C TRP A 98 -18.86 -4.41 0.52
N GLY A 99 -18.54 -3.27 -0.08
CA GLY A 99 -19.45 -2.12 -0.18
C GLY A 99 -20.78 -2.47 -0.86
N LEU A 100 -20.73 -3.22 -1.97
CA LEU A 100 -21.93 -3.72 -2.66
C LEU A 100 -22.72 -4.68 -1.77
N THR A 101 -22.04 -5.60 -1.08
CA THR A 101 -22.69 -6.56 -0.17
C THR A 101 -23.37 -5.84 1.01
N SER A 102 -22.72 -4.83 1.58
CA SER A 102 -23.25 -4.00 2.66
C SER A 102 -24.50 -3.23 2.23
N LEU A 103 -24.51 -2.67 1.01
CA LEU A 103 -25.67 -1.97 0.44
C LEU A 103 -26.86 -2.91 0.19
N MET A 104 -26.62 -4.13 -0.28
CA MET A 104 -27.69 -5.11 -0.54
C MET A 104 -28.25 -5.77 0.73
N GLY A 105 -27.47 -5.83 1.81
CA GLY A 105 -27.80 -6.59 3.02
C GLY A 105 -28.23 -5.78 4.25
N LEU A 106 -28.47 -4.46 4.12
CA LEU A 106 -28.82 -3.53 5.22
C LEU A 106 -27.79 -3.46 6.39
N VAL A 107 -26.59 -4.01 6.24
CA VAL A 107 -25.49 -3.86 7.22
C VAL A 107 -24.83 -2.51 6.99
N PHE A 108 -25.48 -1.44 7.43
CA PHE A 108 -25.00 -0.08 7.25
C PHE A 108 -23.76 0.17 8.11
N SER A 109 -22.64 0.57 7.47
CA SER A 109 -21.46 1.06 8.16
C SER A 109 -20.90 2.29 7.44
N LEU A 110 -20.69 3.34 8.22
CA LEU A 110 -20.01 4.56 7.77
C LEU A 110 -18.55 4.28 7.38
N LEU A 111 -17.91 3.23 7.91
CA LEU A 111 -16.54 2.87 7.57
C LEU A 111 -16.42 2.15 6.23
N ALA A 112 -17.49 1.50 5.73
CA ALA A 112 -17.46 0.80 4.45
C ALA A 112 -17.14 1.73 3.24
N PRO A 113 -17.86 2.87 3.04
CA PRO A 113 -17.53 3.78 1.95
C PRO A 113 -16.18 4.48 2.15
N LEU A 114 -15.80 4.81 3.39
CA LEU A 114 -14.51 5.42 3.72
C LEU A 114 -13.33 4.47 3.40
N SER A 115 -13.47 3.20 3.76
CA SER A 115 -12.47 2.16 3.44
C SER A 115 -12.32 2.01 1.93
N SER A 116 -13.42 1.95 1.18
CA SER A 116 -13.39 1.83 -0.28
C SER A 116 -12.76 3.04 -0.96
N LEU A 117 -13.06 4.26 -0.50
CA LEU A 117 -12.42 5.48 -0.97
C LEU A 117 -10.91 5.44 -0.69
N ALA A 118 -10.51 5.11 0.55
CA ALA A 118 -9.11 5.04 0.95
C ALA A 118 -8.32 4.01 0.14
N CYS A 119 -8.89 2.81 -0.10
CA CYS A 119 -8.27 1.79 -0.94
C CYS A 119 -8.12 2.24 -2.39
N SER A 120 -9.09 2.97 -2.92
CA SER A 120 -9.04 3.50 -4.29
C SER A 120 -7.98 4.59 -4.45
N VAL A 121 -7.87 5.50 -3.48
CA VAL A 121 -6.82 6.52 -3.44
C VAL A 121 -5.44 5.87 -3.28
N ALA A 122 -5.31 4.88 -2.41
CA ALA A 122 -4.07 4.12 -2.24
C ALA A 122 -3.66 3.41 -3.53
N CYS A 123 -4.63 2.86 -4.27
CA CYS A 123 -4.41 2.25 -5.58
C CYS A 123 -3.83 3.28 -6.58
N LEU A 124 -4.51 4.39 -6.79
CA LEU A 124 -4.06 5.45 -7.71
C LEU A 124 -2.66 5.96 -7.35
N LEU A 125 -2.43 6.28 -6.07
CA LEU A 125 -1.12 6.77 -5.63
C LEU A 125 -0.03 5.71 -5.75
N SER A 126 -0.33 4.43 -5.57
CA SER A 126 0.66 3.36 -5.77
C SER A 126 1.11 3.22 -7.22
N PHE A 127 0.21 3.44 -8.18
CA PHE A 127 0.55 3.47 -9.60
C PHE A 127 1.43 4.69 -9.94
N LEU A 128 1.06 5.87 -9.42
CA LEU A 128 1.82 7.09 -9.63
C LEU A 128 3.23 7.02 -8.99
N ALA A 129 3.33 6.48 -7.78
CA ALA A 129 4.58 6.36 -7.04
C ALA A 129 5.51 5.27 -7.59
N ARG A 130 5.01 4.30 -8.38
CA ARG A 130 5.79 3.13 -8.83
C ARG A 130 7.09 3.52 -9.53
N LYS A 131 7.01 4.44 -10.50
CA LYS A 131 8.18 4.86 -11.28
C LYS A 131 9.23 5.52 -10.38
N ASP A 132 8.79 6.45 -9.54
CA ASP A 132 9.66 7.17 -8.60
C ASP A 132 10.29 6.26 -7.55
N ALA A 133 9.52 5.30 -7.03
CA ALA A 133 10.01 4.33 -6.05
C ALA A 133 11.06 3.38 -6.66
N LEU A 134 10.89 2.96 -7.91
CA LEU A 134 11.88 2.14 -8.62
C LEU A 134 13.18 2.91 -8.89
N ILE A 135 13.07 4.18 -9.27
CA ILE A 135 14.24 5.05 -9.48
C ILE A 135 15.01 5.21 -8.16
N GLY A 136 14.32 5.55 -7.08
CA GLY A 136 14.95 5.70 -5.76
C GLY A 136 15.55 4.40 -5.22
N ALA A 137 14.90 3.25 -5.45
CA ALA A 137 15.43 1.94 -5.10
C ALA A 137 16.73 1.63 -5.86
N SER A 138 16.78 1.94 -7.16
CA SER A 138 17.98 1.73 -7.97
C SER A 138 19.14 2.64 -7.56
N ALA A 139 18.86 3.89 -7.19
CA ALA A 139 19.87 4.82 -6.68
C ALA A 139 20.44 4.34 -5.34
N ARG A 140 19.59 3.83 -4.43
CA ARG A 140 20.03 3.19 -3.17
C ARG A 140 20.89 1.95 -3.40
N GLU A 141 20.54 1.09 -4.35
CA GLU A 141 21.36 -0.08 -4.72
C GLU A 141 22.75 0.35 -5.23
N ARG A 142 22.82 1.40 -6.08
CA ARG A 142 24.09 1.94 -6.57
C ARG A 142 24.94 2.51 -5.45
N LEU A 143 24.37 3.33 -4.56
CA LEU A 143 25.08 3.90 -3.42
C LEU A 143 25.60 2.84 -2.44
N ARG A 144 24.79 1.81 -2.13
CA ARG A 144 25.24 0.66 -1.33
C ARG A 144 26.40 -0.09 -1.99
N SER A 145 26.34 -0.28 -3.30
CA SER A 145 27.44 -0.93 -4.05
C SER A 145 28.73 -0.09 -4.08
N GLY A 146 28.61 1.22 -3.79
CA GLY A 146 29.72 2.16 -3.63
C GLY A 146 30.21 2.30 -2.18
N GLY A 147 29.67 1.53 -1.22
CA GLY A 147 30.09 1.55 0.18
C GLY A 147 29.43 2.64 1.05
N PHE A 148 28.44 3.36 0.54
CA PHE A 148 27.70 4.34 1.33
C PHE A 148 26.60 3.65 2.16
N ASP A 149 26.65 3.83 3.47
CA ASP A 149 25.57 3.44 4.37
C ASP A 149 24.54 4.57 4.44
N LEU A 150 23.33 4.30 3.95
CA LEU A 150 22.25 5.29 3.85
C LEU A 150 21.29 5.23 5.04
N GLY A 151 21.54 4.36 6.01
CA GLY A 151 20.58 4.04 7.07
C GLY A 151 19.37 3.29 6.52
N THR A 152 18.84 2.36 7.32
CA THR A 152 17.64 1.56 7.00
C THR A 152 16.34 2.31 7.22
#